data_AF-A0A7J8BLR8-F1
#
_entry.id   AF-A0A7J8BLR8-F1
#
_cell.length_a   1.000
_cell.length_b   1.000
_cell.length_c   1.000
_cell.angle_alpha   90.00
_cell.angle_beta   90.00
_cell.angle_gamma   90.00
#
_symmetry.space_group_name_H-M   'P 1'
#
loop_
_entity.id
_entity.type
_entity.pdbx_description
1 polymer ?
#
loop_
_entity_poly.entity_id
_entity_poly.type
_entity_poly.pdbx_seq_one_letter_code
_entity_poly.pdbx_strand_id
1 'polypeptide(L)'
;MGFQPSPGLLASLGAGLLTLLGLALGTYLVRRSRRPRVTLLDPNEKYLLRLLDKTTVSHNTKRFRFALPTAHHTLGLPVGKHVYLSARIDGSLVIRPYTPVTSDEDQGFVDLVIKVYLKGVHPKFPEGGKMSQYLNSLKIGDVVEFRGPSGLLTYTGKGNFNIQPNKKSPPEPRVAKRLGMIAGGTGITPMFQLIRAILKDPGDPTQCCLLFANQTEKDIILREDLEELQAQYPSRFKLWFTLDHPPEGSAFLSLEAEI
;
A
#
# COMPACT_ATOMS: atom_id res chain seq x y z
N MET A 1 29.70 55.97 -32.15
CA MET A 1 30.76 55.30 -31.38
C MET A 1 30.28 53.90 -31.04
N GLY A 2 30.82 52.87 -31.70
CA GLY A 2 30.47 51.48 -31.43
C GLY A 2 31.26 50.98 -30.21
N PHE A 3 30.54 50.55 -29.16
CA PHE A 3 31.15 49.95 -27.99
C PHE A 3 31.67 48.56 -28.38
N GLN A 4 32.98 48.43 -28.64
CA GLN A 4 33.61 47.12 -28.83
C GLN A 4 33.98 46.55 -27.46
N PRO A 5 33.36 45.44 -27.02
CA PRO A 5 33.66 44.85 -25.72
C PRO A 5 35.11 44.36 -25.69
N SER A 6 35.79 44.59 -24.57
CA SER A 6 37.18 44.15 -24.40
C SER A 6 37.29 42.62 -24.42
N PRO A 7 38.41 42.04 -24.90
CA PRO A 7 38.62 40.60 -24.92
C PRO A 7 38.42 39.92 -23.54
N GLY A 8 38.77 40.63 -22.46
CA GLY A 8 38.55 40.16 -21.09
C GLY A 8 37.07 40.07 -20.69
N LEU A 9 36.23 40.99 -21.17
CA LEU A 9 34.78 40.97 -20.93
C LEU A 9 34.13 39.78 -21.64
N LEU A 10 34.50 39.52 -22.89
CA LEU A 10 34.02 38.37 -23.67
C LEU A 10 34.43 37.03 -23.03
N ALA A 11 35.67 36.93 -22.55
CA ALA A 11 36.16 35.74 -21.84
C ALA A 11 35.39 35.49 -20.52
N SER A 12 35.14 36.54 -19.73
CA SER A 12 34.38 36.42 -18.48
C SER A 12 32.92 36.01 -18.68
N LEU A 13 32.27 36.52 -19.74
CA LEU A 13 30.90 36.15 -20.11
C LEU A 13 30.83 34.69 -20.59
N GLY A 14 31.83 34.24 -21.37
CA GLY A 14 31.94 32.84 -21.79
C GLY A 14 32.16 31.88 -20.61
N ALA A 15 33.04 32.23 -19.67
CA ALA A 15 33.29 31.43 -18.47
C ALA A 15 32.04 31.34 -17.57
N GLY A 16 31.33 32.45 -17.37
CA GLY A 16 30.08 32.50 -16.60
C GLY A 16 28.96 31.66 -17.23
N LEU A 17 28.81 31.71 -18.55
CA LEU A 17 27.82 30.90 -19.27
C LEU A 17 28.12 29.40 -19.15
N LEU A 18 29.39 28.99 -19.27
CA LEU A 18 29.82 27.59 -19.10
C LEU A 18 29.60 27.09 -17.67
N THR A 19 29.85 27.91 -16.66
CA THR A 19 29.58 27.53 -15.25
C THR A 19 28.09 27.36 -15.00
N LEU A 20 27.25 28.27 -15.50
CA LEU A 20 25.80 28.18 -15.37
C LEU A 20 25.23 26.95 -16.10
N LEU A 21 25.70 26.64 -17.31
CA LEU A 21 25.35 25.42 -18.05
C LEU A 21 25.78 24.16 -17.30
N GLY A 22 26.99 24.14 -16.75
CA GLY A 22 27.49 23.03 -15.94
C GLY A 22 26.65 22.81 -14.67
N LEU A 23 26.28 23.89 -13.98
CA LEU A 23 25.43 23.83 -12.78
C LEU A 23 24.01 23.36 -13.11
N ALA A 24 23.44 23.88 -14.21
CA ALA A 24 22.12 23.48 -14.69
C ALA A 24 22.09 22.01 -15.13
N LEU A 25 23.13 21.54 -15.84
CA LEU A 25 23.25 20.15 -16.25
C LEU A 25 23.48 19.24 -15.04
N GLY A 26 24.34 19.62 -14.11
CA GLY A 26 24.59 18.88 -12.87
C GLY A 26 23.32 18.76 -12.02
N THR A 27 22.59 19.85 -11.81
CA THR A 27 21.32 19.83 -11.07
C THR A 27 20.22 19.05 -11.81
N TYR A 28 20.18 19.12 -13.15
CA TYR A 28 19.28 18.30 -13.97
C TYR A 28 19.59 16.80 -13.85
N LEU A 29 20.86 16.40 -13.95
CA LEU A 29 21.28 15.00 -13.83
C LEU A 29 21.03 14.46 -12.41
N VAL A 30 21.28 15.26 -11.38
CA VAL A 30 20.97 14.91 -9.98
C VAL A 30 19.45 14.82 -9.76
N ARG A 31 18.65 15.74 -10.33
CA ARG A 31 17.18 15.65 -10.26
C ARG A 31 16.66 14.43 -11.01
N ARG A 32 17.25 14.09 -12.15
CA ARG A 32 16.86 12.93 -12.97
C ARG A 32 17.21 11.61 -12.27
N SER A 33 18.35 11.52 -11.58
CA SER A 33 18.72 10.34 -10.82
C SER A 33 17.87 10.14 -9.55
N ARG A 34 17.32 11.23 -9.00
CA ARG A 34 16.43 11.24 -7.83
C ARG A 34 14.95 11.02 -8.13
N ARG A 35 14.53 10.89 -9.40
CA ARG A 35 13.14 10.54 -9.70
C ARG A 35 12.86 9.11 -9.21
N PRO A 36 11.79 8.90 -8.42
CA PRO A 36 11.47 7.57 -7.96
C PRO A 36 11.24 6.64 -9.14
N ARG A 37 11.88 5.48 -9.11
CA ARG A 37 11.70 4.46 -10.14
C ARG A 37 10.57 3.53 -9.72
N VAL A 38 9.70 3.19 -10.65
CA VAL A 38 8.58 2.28 -10.38
C VAL A 38 9.08 0.83 -10.47
N THR A 39 8.72 0.01 -9.49
CA THR A 39 9.08 -1.42 -9.46
C THR A 39 8.17 -2.24 -10.39
N LEU A 40 6.85 -2.11 -10.24
CA LEU A 40 5.86 -2.87 -10.98
C LEU A 40 5.57 -2.22 -12.35
N LEU A 41 6.44 -2.46 -13.34
CA LEU A 41 6.31 -1.88 -14.69
C LEU A 41 5.36 -2.68 -15.58
N ASP A 42 5.38 -4.01 -15.49
CA ASP A 42 4.50 -4.91 -16.24
C ASP A 42 3.68 -5.79 -15.26
N PRO A 43 2.33 -5.75 -15.32
CA PRO A 43 1.46 -6.55 -14.46
C PRO A 43 1.54 -8.08 -14.67
N ASN A 44 2.23 -8.53 -15.72
CA ASN A 44 2.46 -9.94 -16.02
C ASN A 44 3.87 -10.41 -15.60
N GLU A 45 4.80 -9.49 -15.39
CA GLU A 45 6.16 -9.80 -14.95
C GLU A 45 6.21 -10.13 -13.46
N LYS A 46 7.15 -10.99 -13.09
CA LYS A 46 7.42 -11.36 -11.69
C LYS A 46 8.66 -10.65 -11.19
N TYR A 47 8.51 -9.94 -10.09
CA TYR A 47 9.58 -9.21 -9.42
C TYR A 47 9.98 -9.95 -8.14
N LEU A 48 11.24 -10.35 -8.02
CA LEU A 48 11.76 -11.01 -6.82
C LEU A 48 12.12 -9.96 -5.77
N LEU A 49 11.34 -9.89 -4.70
CA LEU A 49 11.59 -8.94 -3.61
C LEU A 49 12.10 -9.67 -2.36
N ARG A 50 13.13 -9.11 -1.75
CA ARG A 50 13.83 -9.70 -0.60
C ARG A 50 13.20 -9.27 0.71
N LEU A 51 12.90 -10.21 1.61
CA LEU A 51 12.43 -9.93 2.96
C LEU A 51 13.53 -9.24 3.77
N LEU A 52 13.27 -8.01 4.21
CA LEU A 52 14.17 -7.19 5.03
C LEU A 52 13.85 -7.29 6.51
N ASP A 53 12.56 -7.31 6.86
CA ASP A 53 12.09 -7.34 8.25
C ASP A 53 10.80 -8.15 8.39
N LYS A 54 10.62 -8.76 9.56
CA LYS A 54 9.43 -9.52 9.94
C LYS A 54 9.09 -9.24 11.40
N THR A 55 8.16 -8.33 11.62
CA THR A 55 7.74 -7.88 12.96
C THR A 55 6.40 -8.50 13.35
N THR A 56 6.25 -8.93 14.61
CA THR A 56 4.95 -9.39 15.15
C THR A 56 4.08 -8.18 15.47
N VAL A 57 2.87 -8.13 14.91
CA VAL A 57 1.87 -7.07 15.15
C VAL A 57 0.88 -7.54 16.22
N SER A 58 0.43 -8.78 16.15
CA SER A 58 -0.43 -9.41 17.15
C SER A 58 -0.11 -10.90 17.27
N HIS A 59 -0.84 -11.62 18.12
CA HIS A 59 -0.65 -13.06 18.35
C HIS A 59 -0.68 -13.90 17.07
N ASN A 60 -1.41 -13.48 16.04
CA ASN A 60 -1.53 -14.17 14.77
C ASN A 60 -1.23 -13.29 13.55
N THR A 61 -0.77 -12.05 13.73
CA THR A 61 -0.53 -11.12 12.62
C THR A 61 0.91 -10.62 12.61
N LYS A 62 1.51 -10.57 11.42
CA LYS A 62 2.88 -10.10 11.22
C LYS A 62 2.94 -9.05 10.12
N ARG A 63 3.87 -8.11 10.26
CA ARG A 63 4.29 -7.18 9.21
C ARG A 63 5.53 -7.74 8.53
N PHE A 64 5.47 -7.87 7.21
CA PHE A 64 6.57 -8.31 6.36
C PHE A 64 7.02 -7.14 5.49
N ARG A 65 8.27 -6.72 5.66
CA ARG A 65 8.88 -5.66 4.86
C ARG A 65 9.76 -6.25 3.78
N PHE A 66 9.48 -5.94 2.52
CA PHE A 66 10.30 -6.39 1.40
C PHE A 66 11.06 -5.21 0.77
N ALA A 67 12.30 -5.44 0.38
CA ALA A 67 13.11 -4.47 -0.35
C ALA A 67 12.57 -4.29 -1.77
N LEU A 68 12.42 -3.04 -2.18
CA LEU A 68 12.32 -2.69 -3.59
C LEU A 68 13.71 -2.68 -4.25
N PRO A 69 13.83 -2.66 -5.59
CA PRO A 69 15.13 -2.82 -6.27
C PRO A 69 16.22 -1.83 -5.82
N THR A 70 15.83 -0.60 -5.45
CA THR A 70 16.74 0.37 -4.81
C THR A 70 16.00 1.19 -3.75
N ALA A 71 16.75 1.89 -2.89
CA ALA A 71 16.20 2.80 -1.88
C ALA A 71 15.35 3.95 -2.45
N HIS A 72 15.40 4.21 -3.76
CA HIS A 72 14.63 5.25 -4.44
C HIS A 72 13.49 4.67 -5.29
N HIS A 73 13.26 3.35 -5.26
CA HIS A 73 12.10 2.78 -5.93
C HIS A 73 10.84 3.00 -5.10
N THR A 74 9.72 3.17 -5.79
CA THR A 74 8.38 2.97 -5.24
C THR A 74 7.83 1.66 -5.79
N LEU A 75 6.75 1.14 -5.19
CA LEU A 75 6.16 -0.10 -5.67
C LEU A 75 5.53 0.12 -7.05
N GLY A 76 4.84 1.25 -7.25
CA GLY A 76 4.03 1.53 -8.43
C GLY A 76 2.65 0.92 -8.33
N LEU A 77 2.01 1.04 -7.17
CA LEU A 77 0.70 0.43 -6.93
C LEU A 77 -0.39 1.51 -6.87
N PRO A 78 -1.23 1.65 -7.92
CA PRO A 78 -2.36 2.57 -7.89
C PRO A 78 -3.31 2.25 -6.73
N VAL A 79 -3.82 3.28 -6.06
CA VAL A 79 -4.75 3.12 -4.93
C VAL A 79 -5.99 2.35 -5.38
N GLY A 80 -6.37 1.32 -4.63
CA GLY A 80 -7.46 0.39 -4.97
C GLY A 80 -7.00 -0.88 -5.69
N LYS A 81 -5.71 -0.99 -6.03
CA LYS A 81 -5.08 -2.21 -6.57
C LYS A 81 -4.34 -2.99 -5.48
N HIS A 82 -4.03 -4.24 -5.78
CA HIS A 82 -3.23 -5.15 -4.97
C HIS A 82 -2.13 -5.82 -5.79
N VAL A 83 -1.24 -6.55 -5.12
CA VAL A 83 -0.24 -7.41 -5.74
C VAL A 83 -0.60 -8.88 -5.51
N TYR A 84 -0.07 -9.77 -6.36
CA TYR A 84 -0.06 -11.20 -6.12
C TYR A 84 1.31 -11.63 -5.64
N LEU A 85 1.34 -12.47 -4.60
CA LEU A 85 2.51 -13.25 -4.24
C LEU A 85 2.39 -14.65 -4.81
N SER A 86 3.49 -15.17 -5.38
CA SER A 86 3.57 -16.55 -5.85
C SER A 86 4.75 -17.30 -5.22
N ALA A 87 4.49 -18.56 -4.86
CA ALA A 87 5.50 -19.48 -4.33
C ALA A 87 5.13 -20.92 -4.67
N ARG A 88 6.14 -21.79 -4.82
CA ARG A 88 5.93 -23.24 -4.84
C ARG A 88 5.95 -23.75 -3.39
N ILE A 89 4.81 -24.27 -2.93
CA ILE A 89 4.60 -24.78 -1.57
C ILE A 89 4.13 -26.22 -1.72
N ASP A 90 4.90 -27.17 -1.17
CA ASP A 90 4.64 -28.61 -1.27
C ASP A 90 4.41 -29.08 -2.72
N GLY A 91 5.29 -28.65 -3.63
CA GLY A 91 5.24 -28.97 -5.06
C GLY A 91 4.15 -28.22 -5.86
N SER A 92 3.25 -27.49 -5.20
CA SER A 92 2.15 -26.76 -5.85
C SER A 92 2.43 -25.27 -5.98
N LEU A 93 2.09 -24.67 -7.13
CA LEU A 93 2.13 -23.21 -7.28
C LEU A 93 0.95 -22.59 -6.53
N VAL A 94 1.24 -21.79 -5.50
CA VAL A 94 0.25 -21.04 -4.72
C VAL A 94 0.38 -19.57 -5.04
N ILE A 95 -0.73 -18.95 -5.45
CA ILE A 95 -0.80 -17.51 -5.78
C ILE A 95 -1.88 -16.87 -4.90
N ARG A 96 -1.56 -15.78 -4.20
CA ARG A 96 -2.51 -15.07 -3.32
C ARG A 96 -2.39 -13.56 -3.45
N PRO A 97 -3.53 -12.83 -3.46
CA PRO A 97 -3.51 -11.37 -3.48
C PRO A 97 -3.20 -10.81 -2.08
N TYR A 98 -2.47 -9.70 -2.05
CA TYR A 98 -2.22 -8.90 -0.85
C TYR A 98 -2.25 -7.42 -1.22
N THR A 99 -2.92 -6.61 -0.41
CA THR A 99 -2.83 -5.15 -0.50
C THR A 99 -1.78 -4.67 0.50
N PRO A 100 -0.69 -4.05 0.04
CA PRO A 100 0.27 -3.40 0.92
C PRO A 100 -0.36 -2.32 1.78
N VAL A 101 0.22 -2.13 2.97
CA VAL A 101 -0.15 -1.02 3.87
C VAL A 101 0.69 0.22 3.64
N THR A 102 1.77 0.11 2.86
CA THR A 102 2.57 1.21 2.30
C THR A 102 1.94 1.80 1.03
N SER A 103 2.35 3.00 0.66
CA SER A 103 1.97 3.69 -0.58
C SER A 103 3.20 3.98 -1.45
N ASP A 104 3.01 4.58 -2.63
CA ASP A 104 4.11 5.05 -3.48
C ASP A 104 4.85 6.28 -2.93
N GLU A 105 4.57 6.68 -1.68
CA GLU A 105 5.35 7.67 -0.94
C GLU A 105 6.44 7.01 -0.10
N ASP A 106 6.26 5.73 0.21
CA ASP A 106 7.25 4.89 0.87
C ASP A 106 8.27 4.43 -0.18
N GLN A 107 9.52 4.88 -0.03
CA GLN A 107 10.59 4.53 -0.96
C GLN A 107 11.46 3.40 -0.41
N GLY A 108 11.90 2.51 -1.30
CA GLY A 108 12.85 1.45 -1.00
C GLY A 108 12.26 0.19 -0.39
N PHE A 109 11.00 0.20 0.05
CA PHE A 109 10.37 -0.97 0.64
C PHE A 109 8.85 -1.03 0.40
N VAL A 110 8.28 -2.20 0.63
CA VAL A 110 6.83 -2.45 0.68
C VAL A 110 6.50 -3.28 1.93
N ASP A 111 5.48 -2.86 2.69
CA ASP A 111 5.01 -3.62 3.86
C ASP A 111 3.69 -4.33 3.57
N LEU A 112 3.64 -5.62 3.93
CA LEU A 112 2.42 -6.41 3.97
C LEU A 112 2.09 -6.78 5.41
N VAL A 113 0.85 -6.54 5.85
CA VAL A 113 0.34 -7.00 7.13
C VAL A 113 -0.54 -8.23 6.90
N ILE A 114 -0.12 -9.36 7.46
CA ILE A 114 -0.68 -10.68 7.12
C ILE A 114 -0.99 -11.45 8.40
N LYS A 115 -2.24 -11.90 8.51
CA LYS A 115 -2.66 -12.89 9.51
C LYS A 115 -2.14 -14.28 9.10
N VAL A 116 -1.42 -14.91 10.01
CA VAL A 116 -0.82 -16.24 9.87
C VAL A 116 -1.81 -17.28 10.37
N TYR A 117 -2.40 -18.02 9.42
CA TYR A 117 -3.29 -19.14 9.72
C TYR A 117 -2.45 -20.40 9.95
N LEU A 118 -2.14 -20.73 11.21
CA LEU A 118 -1.33 -21.90 11.57
C LEU A 118 -2.12 -23.22 11.46
N LYS A 119 -1.41 -24.29 11.10
CA LYS A 119 -1.91 -25.67 11.16
C LYS A 119 -2.33 -26.04 12.59
N GLY A 120 -3.42 -26.80 12.71
CA GLY A 120 -3.91 -27.34 13.98
C GLY A 120 -4.66 -26.35 14.89
N VAL A 121 -4.89 -25.11 14.45
CA VAL A 121 -5.57 -24.08 15.27
C VAL A 121 -7.07 -24.07 15.06
N HIS A 122 -7.53 -24.05 13.80
CA HIS A 122 -8.96 -23.92 13.50
C HIS A 122 -9.56 -25.28 13.10
N PRO A 123 -10.63 -25.77 13.76
CA PRO A 123 -11.16 -27.11 13.53
C PRO A 123 -11.67 -27.34 12.09
N LYS A 124 -12.26 -26.30 11.47
CA LYS A 124 -12.70 -26.37 10.05
C LYS A 124 -11.54 -26.26 9.03
N PHE A 125 -10.36 -25.79 9.47
CA PHE A 125 -9.21 -25.55 8.60
C PHE A 125 -7.94 -26.15 9.23
N PRO A 126 -7.89 -27.47 9.42
CA PRO A 126 -6.82 -28.11 10.19
C PRO A 126 -5.44 -27.91 9.58
N GLU A 127 -5.34 -27.76 8.25
CA GLU A 127 -4.06 -27.54 7.55
C GLU A 127 -3.56 -26.09 7.59
N GLY A 128 -4.37 -25.14 8.09
CA GLY A 128 -4.05 -23.73 8.10
C GLY A 128 -3.95 -23.10 6.70
N GLY A 129 -3.29 -21.95 6.60
CA GLY A 129 -3.12 -21.19 5.36
C GLY A 129 -1.77 -21.47 4.71
N LYS A 130 -1.76 -21.99 3.48
CA LYS A 130 -0.54 -22.32 2.73
C LYS A 130 0.42 -21.13 2.61
N MET A 131 -0.02 -20.05 1.96
CA MET A 131 0.82 -18.87 1.71
C MET A 131 1.19 -18.16 3.01
N SER A 132 0.27 -18.03 3.97
CA SER A 132 0.56 -17.32 5.22
C SER A 132 1.59 -18.06 6.08
N GLN A 133 1.55 -19.40 6.11
CA GLN A 133 2.55 -20.22 6.82
C GLN A 133 3.89 -20.20 6.09
N TYR A 134 3.89 -20.25 4.75
CA TYR A 134 5.10 -20.06 3.95
C TYR A 134 5.77 -18.71 4.22
N LEU A 135 5.02 -17.61 4.18
CA LEU A 135 5.58 -16.28 4.49
C LEU A 135 6.13 -16.25 5.93
N ASN A 136 5.42 -16.87 6.87
CA ASN A 136 5.87 -16.95 8.25
C ASN A 136 7.17 -17.75 8.42
N SER A 137 7.43 -18.77 7.59
CA SER A 137 8.65 -19.58 7.66
C SER A 137 9.87 -18.92 7.02
N LEU A 138 9.68 -17.89 6.20
CA LEU A 138 10.77 -17.16 5.56
C LEU A 138 11.75 -16.58 6.59
N LYS A 139 13.04 -16.66 6.26
CA LYS A 139 14.13 -16.00 6.96
C LYS A 139 14.38 -14.63 6.32
N ILE A 140 14.95 -13.72 7.10
CA ILE A 140 15.43 -12.45 6.56
C ILE A 140 16.45 -12.75 5.45
N GLY A 141 16.31 -12.11 4.30
CA GLY A 141 17.11 -12.37 3.11
C GLY A 141 16.45 -13.28 2.07
N ASP A 142 15.41 -14.04 2.43
CA ASP A 142 14.66 -14.84 1.45
C ASP A 142 13.89 -13.95 0.47
N VAL A 143 13.61 -14.49 -0.72
CA VAL A 143 12.92 -13.76 -1.80
C VAL A 143 11.53 -14.34 -2.07
N VAL A 144 10.60 -13.46 -2.44
CA VAL A 144 9.24 -13.82 -2.86
C VAL A 144 8.93 -13.18 -4.21
N GLU A 145 8.24 -13.91 -5.08
CA GLU A 145 7.76 -13.38 -6.36
C GLU A 145 6.53 -12.47 -6.13
N PHE A 146 6.66 -11.20 -6.49
CA PHE A 146 5.59 -10.22 -6.57
C PHE A 146 5.15 -10.05 -8.02
N ARG A 147 3.84 -9.90 -8.25
CA ARG A 147 3.29 -9.55 -9.57
C ARG A 147 2.11 -8.60 -9.41
N GLY A 148 2.03 -7.58 -10.25
CA GLY A 148 0.97 -6.57 -10.21
C GLY A 148 1.39 -5.32 -10.96
N PRO A 149 0.59 -4.24 -10.91
CA PRO A 149 -0.64 -4.09 -10.12
C PRO A 149 -1.83 -4.90 -10.66
N SER A 150 -2.77 -5.28 -9.80
CA SER A 150 -4.02 -5.94 -10.20
C SER A 150 -5.23 -5.48 -9.38
N GLY A 151 -6.43 -5.67 -9.93
CA GLY A 151 -7.69 -5.22 -9.34
C GLY A 151 -8.55 -4.46 -10.35
N LEU A 152 -9.86 -4.37 -10.09
CA LEU A 152 -10.82 -3.75 -11.00
C LEU A 152 -11.14 -2.29 -10.64
N LEU A 153 -10.79 -1.87 -9.43
CA LEU A 153 -11.00 -0.51 -8.92
C LEU A 153 -9.68 0.25 -8.91
N THR A 154 -9.72 1.54 -9.26
CA THR A 154 -8.63 2.49 -9.01
C THR A 154 -9.23 3.77 -8.45
N TYR A 155 -8.70 4.29 -7.34
CA TYR A 155 -9.02 5.62 -6.85
C TYR A 155 -8.09 6.64 -7.47
N THR A 156 -8.64 7.67 -8.11
CA THR A 156 -7.87 8.73 -8.79
C THR A 156 -7.90 10.07 -8.06
N GLY A 157 -8.44 10.10 -6.84
CA GLY A 157 -8.47 11.27 -5.96
C GLY A 157 -9.79 12.03 -6.01
N LYS A 158 -10.08 12.78 -4.95
CA LYS A 158 -11.23 13.72 -4.87
C LYS A 158 -12.58 13.06 -5.17
N GLY A 159 -12.78 11.87 -4.64
CA GLY A 159 -13.99 11.06 -4.81
C GLY A 159 -14.07 10.34 -6.15
N ASN A 160 -13.09 10.47 -7.04
CA ASN A 160 -13.10 9.84 -8.36
C ASN A 160 -12.56 8.40 -8.30
N PHE A 161 -13.31 7.49 -8.91
CA PHE A 161 -12.99 6.08 -9.05
C PHE A 161 -13.10 5.69 -10.52
N ASN A 162 -12.22 4.78 -10.93
CA ASN A 162 -12.34 4.04 -12.17
C ASN A 162 -12.63 2.58 -11.81
N ILE A 163 -13.81 2.08 -12.18
CA ILE A 163 -14.26 0.72 -11.84
C ILE A 163 -14.52 -0.06 -13.12
N GLN A 164 -13.84 -1.19 -13.27
CA GLN A 164 -14.09 -2.12 -14.37
C GLN A 164 -15.13 -3.16 -13.94
N PRO A 165 -16.22 -3.37 -14.70
CA PRO A 165 -17.15 -4.47 -14.43
C PRO A 165 -16.48 -5.85 -14.45
N ASN A 166 -15.48 -6.02 -15.31
CA ASN A 166 -14.64 -7.21 -15.41
C ASN A 166 -13.30 -6.84 -16.07
N LYS A 167 -12.32 -7.77 -16.06
CA LYS A 167 -10.95 -7.53 -16.56
C LYS A 167 -10.85 -7.15 -18.05
N LYS A 168 -11.89 -7.41 -18.86
CA LYS A 168 -11.91 -7.14 -20.29
C LYS A 168 -12.67 -5.85 -20.64
N SER A 169 -13.42 -5.30 -19.69
CA SER A 169 -14.19 -4.08 -19.89
C SER A 169 -13.33 -2.84 -19.65
N PRO A 170 -13.56 -1.73 -20.38
CA PRO A 170 -12.94 -0.46 -20.06
C PRO A 170 -13.35 0.02 -18.65
N PRO A 171 -12.53 0.82 -17.98
CA PRO A 171 -12.90 1.41 -16.70
C PRO A 171 -14.05 2.40 -16.85
N GLU A 172 -15.01 2.32 -15.95
CA GLU A 172 -16.11 3.29 -15.84
C GLU A 172 -15.80 4.31 -14.74
N PRO A 173 -15.83 5.62 -15.04
CA PRO A 173 -15.65 6.65 -14.02
C PRO A 173 -16.87 6.71 -13.10
N ARG A 174 -16.62 6.78 -11.80
CA ARG A 174 -17.62 6.95 -10.73
C ARG A 174 -17.14 8.03 -9.78
N VAL A 175 -18.08 8.80 -9.23
CA VAL A 175 -17.77 9.82 -8.22
C VAL A 175 -18.56 9.55 -6.97
N ALA A 176 -17.89 9.50 -5.82
CA ALA A 176 -18.50 9.29 -4.52
C ALA A 176 -18.06 10.38 -3.54
N LYS A 177 -19.04 11.05 -2.92
CA LYS A 177 -18.78 12.00 -1.81
C LYS A 177 -18.64 11.27 -0.46
N ARG A 178 -19.26 10.10 -0.35
CA ARG A 178 -19.25 9.25 0.85
C ARG A 178 -19.00 7.81 0.44
N LEU A 179 -18.13 7.14 1.18
CA LEU A 179 -17.75 5.74 0.99
C LEU A 179 -18.17 4.94 2.21
N GLY A 180 -19.18 4.08 2.03
CA GLY A 180 -19.45 3.00 2.97
C GLY A 180 -18.47 1.86 2.74
N MET A 181 -17.77 1.45 3.78
CA MET A 181 -16.76 0.39 3.75
C MET A 181 -17.13 -0.66 4.79
N ILE A 182 -17.13 -1.93 4.38
CA ILE A 182 -17.34 -3.07 5.28
C ILE A 182 -16.13 -3.98 5.10
N ALA A 183 -15.41 -4.23 6.20
CA ALA A 183 -14.24 -5.10 6.21
C ALA A 183 -14.41 -6.20 7.26
N GLY A 184 -13.85 -7.37 6.98
CA GLY A 184 -13.75 -8.48 7.93
C GLY A 184 -12.32 -9.01 8.00
N GLY A 185 -11.73 -9.08 9.20
CA GLY A 185 -10.36 -9.55 9.41
C GLY A 185 -9.33 -8.92 8.46
N THR A 186 -8.65 -9.76 7.67
CA THR A 186 -7.62 -9.30 6.70
C THR A 186 -8.16 -8.45 5.55
N GLY A 187 -9.49 -8.38 5.37
CA GLY A 187 -10.14 -7.52 4.37
C GLY A 187 -10.00 -6.01 4.65
N ILE A 188 -9.36 -5.62 5.75
CA ILE A 188 -9.11 -4.22 6.09
C ILE A 188 -8.07 -3.54 5.19
N THR A 189 -7.08 -4.25 4.66
CA THR A 189 -5.95 -3.60 3.99
C THR A 189 -6.30 -2.83 2.69
N PRO A 190 -7.23 -3.29 1.82
CA PRO A 190 -7.75 -2.46 0.72
C PRO A 190 -8.45 -1.19 1.21
N MET A 191 -9.22 -1.28 2.31
CA MET A 191 -9.93 -0.13 2.88
C MET A 191 -8.94 0.87 3.48
N PHE A 192 -7.95 0.38 4.23
CA PHE A 192 -6.90 1.20 4.82
C PHE A 192 -6.11 1.97 3.76
N GLN A 193 -5.79 1.34 2.62
CA GLN A 193 -5.13 2.00 1.50
C GLN A 193 -5.97 3.17 0.94
N LEU A 194 -7.27 2.97 0.76
CA LEU A 194 -8.21 4.02 0.32
C LEU A 194 -8.33 5.15 1.35
N ILE A 195 -8.57 4.80 2.62
CA ILE A 195 -8.73 5.75 3.71
C ILE A 195 -7.49 6.64 3.83
N ARG A 196 -6.28 6.06 3.84
CA ARG A 196 -5.03 6.83 3.90
C ARG A 196 -4.88 7.78 2.71
N ALA A 197 -5.16 7.31 1.49
CA ALA A 197 -5.03 8.15 0.30
C ALA A 197 -6.00 9.34 0.30
N ILE A 198 -7.25 9.11 0.74
CA ILE A 198 -8.29 10.13 0.83
C ILE A 198 -7.96 11.15 1.92
N LEU A 199 -7.66 10.69 3.14
CA LEU A 199 -7.48 11.58 4.28
C LEU A 199 -6.20 12.40 4.16
N LYS A 200 -5.17 11.85 3.50
CA LYS A 200 -3.91 12.55 3.25
C LYS A 200 -4.10 13.80 2.38
N ASP A 201 -4.95 13.76 1.35
CA ASP A 201 -5.19 14.94 0.51
C ASP A 201 -6.17 15.88 1.22
N PRO A 202 -5.74 17.09 1.66
CA PRO A 202 -6.64 18.06 2.27
C PRO A 202 -7.66 18.62 1.28
N GLY A 203 -7.38 18.55 -0.03
CA GLY A 203 -8.29 18.95 -1.10
C GLY A 203 -9.30 17.88 -1.51
N ASP A 204 -9.29 16.72 -0.84
CA ASP A 204 -10.21 15.62 -1.08
C ASP A 204 -11.40 15.67 -0.09
N PRO A 205 -12.62 15.99 -0.56
CA PRO A 205 -13.77 16.14 0.32
C PRO A 205 -14.43 14.81 0.71
N THR A 206 -13.91 13.67 0.24
CA THR A 206 -14.55 12.37 0.39
C THR A 206 -14.61 11.94 1.86
N GLN A 207 -15.78 11.50 2.31
CA GLN A 207 -15.98 10.96 3.65
C GLN A 207 -15.95 9.43 3.62
N CYS A 208 -15.23 8.81 4.54
CA CYS A 208 -15.15 7.36 4.72
C CYS A 208 -15.90 6.93 5.98
N CYS A 209 -16.76 5.93 5.86
CA CYS A 209 -17.45 5.27 6.96
C CYS A 209 -17.10 3.78 6.95
N LEU A 210 -16.33 3.32 7.92
CA LEU A 210 -15.87 1.94 8.02
C LEU A 210 -16.61 1.21 9.14
N LEU A 211 -17.26 0.10 8.79
CA LEU A 211 -17.65 -0.96 9.73
C LEU A 211 -16.64 -2.09 9.62
N PHE A 212 -15.94 -2.40 10.72
CA PHE A 212 -14.87 -3.39 10.73
C PHE A 212 -15.18 -4.56 11.69
N ALA A 213 -15.43 -5.73 11.11
CA ALA A 213 -15.77 -6.95 11.82
C ALA A 213 -14.53 -7.82 12.11
N ASN A 214 -14.42 -8.33 13.34
CA ASN A 214 -13.36 -9.27 13.75
C ASN A 214 -13.93 -10.32 14.72
N GLN A 215 -13.21 -11.42 14.94
CA GLN A 215 -13.66 -12.45 15.90
C GLN A 215 -13.59 -11.96 17.34
N THR A 216 -12.42 -11.43 17.72
CA THR A 216 -12.16 -10.87 19.05
C THR A 216 -11.50 -9.51 18.93
N GLU A 217 -11.47 -8.75 20.03
CA GLU A 217 -10.77 -7.46 20.09
C GLU A 217 -9.27 -7.59 19.75
N LYS A 218 -8.64 -8.71 20.13
CA LYS A 218 -7.22 -9.00 19.87
C LYS A 218 -6.93 -9.32 18.40
N ASP A 219 -7.96 -9.53 17.60
CA ASP A 219 -7.86 -9.80 16.16
C ASP A 219 -7.96 -8.53 15.31
N ILE A 220 -8.25 -7.36 15.89
CA ILE A 220 -8.39 -6.12 15.13
C ILE A 220 -7.02 -5.68 14.59
N ILE A 221 -6.82 -5.91 13.29
CA ILE A 221 -5.61 -5.53 12.55
C ILE A 221 -5.62 -4.01 12.31
N LEU A 222 -4.48 -3.34 12.51
CA LEU A 222 -4.31 -1.87 12.32
C LEU A 222 -5.25 -1.02 13.19
N ARG A 223 -5.62 -1.50 14.38
CA ARG A 223 -6.54 -0.78 15.27
C ARG A 223 -6.05 0.62 15.60
N GLU A 224 -4.82 0.72 16.11
CA GLU A 224 -4.22 2.00 16.54
C GLU A 224 -4.14 2.98 15.37
N ASP A 225 -3.70 2.52 14.19
CA ASP A 225 -3.64 3.35 12.98
C ASP A 225 -5.04 3.88 12.58
N LEU A 226 -6.07 3.05 12.66
CA LEU A 226 -7.45 3.45 12.31
C LEU A 226 -8.03 4.43 13.34
N GLU A 227 -7.82 4.18 14.63
CA GLU A 227 -8.28 5.07 15.71
C GLU A 227 -7.57 6.43 15.63
N GLU A 228 -6.27 6.45 15.33
CA GLU A 228 -5.50 7.67 15.11
C GLU A 228 -6.05 8.46 13.91
N LEU A 229 -6.30 7.80 12.77
CA LEU A 229 -6.90 8.46 11.61
C LEU A 229 -8.28 9.04 11.92
N GLN A 230 -9.10 8.36 12.73
CA GLN A 230 -10.40 8.88 13.14
C GLN A 230 -10.25 10.12 14.02
N ALA A 231 -9.32 10.09 14.98
CA ALA A 231 -9.06 11.20 15.88
C ALA A 231 -8.53 12.43 15.14
N GLN A 232 -7.67 12.23 14.14
CA GLN A 232 -7.11 13.31 13.31
C GLN A 232 -8.14 13.87 12.31
N TYR A 233 -9.03 13.04 11.77
CA TYR A 233 -9.97 13.43 10.72
C TYR A 233 -11.44 13.12 11.05
N PRO A 234 -11.97 13.58 12.21
CA PRO A 234 -13.28 13.14 12.70
C PRO A 234 -14.46 13.57 11.83
N SER A 235 -14.29 14.57 10.96
CA SER A 235 -15.32 15.03 10.00
C SER A 235 -15.32 14.24 8.69
N ARG A 236 -14.22 13.56 8.36
CA ARG A 236 -14.04 12.81 7.10
C ARG A 236 -13.89 11.30 7.30
N PHE A 237 -13.60 10.82 8.51
CA PHE A 237 -13.51 9.40 8.79
C PHE A 237 -14.32 9.02 10.02
N LYS A 238 -15.17 8.01 9.84
CA LYS A 238 -15.96 7.39 10.89
C LYS A 238 -15.66 5.89 10.93
N LEU A 239 -15.44 5.37 12.14
CA LEU A 239 -15.00 4.01 12.39
C LEU A 239 -15.92 3.36 13.42
N TRP A 240 -16.42 2.18 13.08
CA TRP A 240 -17.15 1.30 13.98
C TRP A 240 -16.53 -0.08 13.94
N PHE A 241 -16.52 -0.73 15.10
CA PHE A 241 -16.09 -2.11 15.25
C PHE A 241 -17.28 -2.99 15.62
N THR A 242 -17.25 -4.22 15.14
CA THR A 242 -18.16 -5.28 15.59
C THR A 242 -17.37 -6.56 15.81
N LEU A 243 -17.73 -7.31 16.85
CA LEU A 243 -17.02 -8.50 17.28
C LEU A 243 -17.96 -9.71 17.35
N ASP A 244 -17.49 -10.88 16.92
CA ASP A 244 -18.21 -12.15 17.13
C ASP A 244 -18.26 -12.50 18.64
N HIS A 245 -17.14 -12.28 19.33
CA HIS A 245 -16.98 -12.54 20.77
C HIS A 245 -16.47 -11.29 21.48
N PRO A 246 -17.35 -10.34 21.83
CA PRO A 246 -16.96 -9.12 22.54
C PRO A 246 -16.55 -9.43 23.99
N PRO A 247 -15.58 -8.69 24.58
CA PRO A 247 -15.32 -8.75 26.01
C PRO A 247 -16.58 -8.42 26.82
N GLU A 248 -16.77 -9.07 27.96
CA GLU A 248 -17.88 -8.77 28.88
C GLU A 248 -17.91 -7.27 29.25
N GLY A 249 -19.08 -6.65 29.15
CA GLY A 249 -19.28 -5.23 29.48
C GLY A 249 -18.71 -4.22 28.47
N SER A 250 -18.25 -4.66 27.29
CA SER A 250 -17.73 -3.76 26.26
C SER A 250 -18.83 -3.08 25.43
N ALA A 251 -18.51 -1.90 24.88
CA ALA A 251 -19.40 -1.13 24.02
C ALA A 251 -19.38 -1.57 22.53
N PHE A 252 -18.79 -2.73 22.23
CA PHE A 252 -18.75 -3.26 20.86
C PHE A 252 -20.14 -3.76 20.45
N LEU A 253 -20.54 -3.48 19.20
CA LEU A 253 -21.73 -4.09 18.63
C LEU A 253 -21.49 -5.60 18.49
N SER A 254 -22.29 -6.42 19.16
CA SER A 254 -22.31 -7.87 18.96
C SER A 254 -23.07 -8.20 17.67
N LEU A 255 -22.51 -9.07 16.83
CA LEU A 255 -23.21 -9.61 15.65
C LEU A 255 -24.36 -10.56 16.01
N GLU A 256 -24.46 -10.97 17.28
CA GLU A 256 -25.54 -11.85 17.79
C GLU A 256 -26.81 -11.07 18.22
N ALA A 257 -26.88 -9.76 17.96
CA ALA A 257 -28.11 -9.01 18.13
C ALA A 257 -29.10 -9.29 16.98
N GLU A 258 -29.86 -10.38 17.14
CA GLU A 258 -31.13 -10.73 16.46
C GLU A 258 -31.15 -10.75 14.92
N ILE A 259 -31.09 -11.96 14.35
CA ILE A 259 -31.82 -12.34 13.13
C ILE A 259 -32.87 -13.38 13.53
#